data_AF-A0A9P7UQF9-F1
#
_entry.id   AF-A0A9P7UQF9-F1
#
_cell.length_a   1.000
_cell.length_b   1.000
_cell.length_c   1.000
_cell.angle_alpha   90.00
_cell.angle_beta   90.00
_cell.angle_gamma   90.00
#
_symmetry.space_group_name_H-M   'P 1'
#
loop_
_entity.id
_entity.type
_entity.pdbx_description
1 polymer ?
#
loop_
_entity_poly.entity_id
_entity_poly.type
_entity_poly.pdbx_seq_one_letter_code
_entity_poly.pdbx_strand_id
1 'polypeptide(L)'
;MRLSYLTLVPLFSLVFAQDTDIRQVVRAFDAANIPQDLRIRFAPEVLLEVSLPQTSGRTITLHAGVQLPRNATAGPPSFAVRGDAGSGPFVVATVDPDAPTPQDPTAAQIRHFLGGNFVNVGGNLRNNTPAISEFLQPTPPAGSDAHRYIFLLFRQSRQFNTQTEVNSSTSISLFDIAKFAADTNLGSPIGGTFMLVAPDA
;
A
#
# COMPACT_ATOMS: atom_id res chain seq x y z
N MET A 1 -26.88 -15.88 -48.56
CA MET A 1 -26.96 -15.38 -47.17
C MET A 1 -25.53 -15.18 -46.65
N ARG A 2 -25.11 -13.94 -46.37
CA ARG A 2 -23.80 -13.65 -45.76
C ARG A 2 -23.94 -13.75 -44.24
N LEU A 3 -23.27 -14.71 -43.60
CA LEU A 3 -23.15 -14.73 -42.15
C LEU A 3 -22.02 -13.76 -41.75
N SER A 4 -22.40 -12.64 -41.14
CA SER A 4 -21.47 -11.77 -40.43
C SER A 4 -21.13 -12.42 -39.09
N TYR A 5 -19.86 -12.73 -38.87
CA TYR A 5 -19.36 -13.20 -37.58
C TYR A 5 -19.16 -11.98 -36.67
N LEU A 6 -20.01 -11.85 -35.64
CA LEU A 6 -19.73 -10.95 -34.52
C LEU A 6 -18.67 -11.63 -33.65
N THR A 7 -17.43 -11.15 -33.72
CA THR A 7 -16.37 -11.54 -32.77
C THR A 7 -16.66 -10.89 -31.43
N LEU A 8 -17.20 -11.68 -30.49
CA LEU A 8 -17.35 -11.29 -29.10
C LEU A 8 -15.97 -11.30 -28.44
N VAL A 9 -15.38 -10.14 -28.17
CA VAL A 9 -14.16 -10.04 -27.37
C VAL A 9 -14.58 -10.16 -25.90
N PRO A 10 -14.13 -11.18 -25.16
CA PRO A 10 -14.49 -11.31 -23.75
C PRO A 10 -13.74 -10.25 -22.94
N LEU A 11 -14.49 -9.36 -22.27
CA LEU A 11 -13.96 -8.49 -21.24
C LEU A 11 -13.62 -9.36 -20.02
N PHE A 12 -12.39 -9.85 -19.93
CA PHE A 12 -11.91 -10.52 -18.73
C PHE A 12 -11.81 -9.50 -17.59
N SER A 13 -12.71 -9.59 -16.62
CA SER A 13 -12.57 -8.89 -15.36
C SER A 13 -11.43 -9.56 -14.59
N LEU A 14 -10.28 -8.89 -14.45
CA LEU A 14 -9.20 -9.35 -13.59
C LEU A 14 -9.66 -9.28 -12.14
N VAL A 15 -10.13 -10.41 -11.59
CA VAL A 15 -10.34 -10.56 -10.16
C VAL A 15 -9.04 -11.10 -9.59
N PHE A 16 -8.25 -10.22 -8.97
CA PHE A 16 -7.11 -10.66 -8.19
C PHE A 16 -7.61 -11.26 -6.88
N ALA A 17 -7.17 -12.49 -6.58
CA ALA A 17 -7.50 -13.15 -5.33
C ALA A 17 -6.81 -12.42 -4.18
N GLN A 18 -7.54 -12.18 -3.09
CA GLN A 18 -7.02 -11.52 -1.89
C GLN A 18 -5.94 -12.35 -1.19
N ASP A 19 -5.01 -11.69 -0.47
CA ASP A 19 -4.15 -12.35 0.51
C ASP A 19 -4.97 -13.10 1.58
N THR A 20 -4.66 -14.39 1.81
CA THR A 20 -5.37 -15.26 2.78
C THR A 20 -4.45 -15.99 3.77
N ASP A 21 -3.12 -15.93 3.59
CA ASP A 21 -2.14 -16.59 4.45
C ASP A 21 -0.97 -15.65 4.75
N ILE A 22 -0.76 -15.35 6.03
CA ILE A 22 0.34 -14.49 6.50
C ILE A 22 1.69 -15.01 6.00
N ARG A 23 1.88 -16.33 5.95
CA ARG A 23 3.14 -16.92 5.48
C ARG A 23 3.39 -16.67 3.99
N GLN A 24 2.34 -16.55 3.18
CA GLN A 24 2.48 -16.18 1.78
C GLN A 24 2.87 -14.72 1.63
N VAL A 25 2.25 -13.83 2.40
CA VAL A 25 2.61 -12.40 2.43
C VAL A 25 4.07 -12.21 2.87
N VAL A 26 4.50 -12.89 3.94
CA VAL A 26 5.91 -12.85 4.39
C VAL A 26 6.85 -13.31 3.28
N ARG A 27 6.56 -14.45 2.62
CA ARG A 27 7.37 -14.92 1.48
C ARG A 27 7.42 -13.91 0.34
N ALA A 28 6.31 -13.25 0.03
CA ALA A 28 6.26 -12.23 -1.02
C ALA A 28 7.08 -10.98 -0.65
N PHE A 29 7.02 -10.54 0.61
CA PHE A 29 7.85 -9.44 1.13
C PHE A 29 9.34 -9.77 1.07
N ASP A 30 9.72 -10.97 1.50
CA ASP A 30 11.11 -11.44 1.48
C ASP A 30 11.63 -11.59 0.05
N ALA A 31 10.83 -12.19 -0.84
CA ALA A 31 11.18 -12.36 -2.25
C ALA A 31 11.36 -11.01 -2.98
N ALA A 32 10.62 -9.99 -2.56
CA ALA A 32 10.72 -8.63 -3.08
C ALA A 32 11.76 -7.77 -2.31
N ASN A 33 12.54 -8.33 -1.39
CA ASN A 33 13.55 -7.63 -0.57
C ASN A 33 13.01 -6.44 0.26
N ILE A 34 11.71 -6.40 0.52
CA ILE A 34 11.04 -5.25 1.17
C ILE A 34 11.57 -4.97 2.59
N PRO A 35 11.73 -5.97 3.49
CA PRO A 35 12.19 -5.69 4.85
C PRO A 35 13.59 -5.05 4.89
N GLN A 36 14.49 -5.47 3.98
CA GLN A 36 15.84 -4.92 3.90
C GLN A 36 15.82 -3.49 3.34
N ASP A 37 15.14 -3.26 2.22
CA ASP A 37 15.11 -1.95 1.56
C ASP A 37 14.42 -0.88 2.41
N LEU A 38 13.37 -1.27 3.15
CA LEU A 38 12.69 -0.39 4.09
C LEU A 38 13.37 -0.31 5.46
N ARG A 39 14.39 -1.14 5.73
CA ARG A 39 15.08 -1.24 7.03
C ARG A 39 14.13 -1.50 8.20
N ILE A 40 13.14 -2.37 7.99
CA ILE A 40 12.13 -2.74 8.97
C ILE A 40 12.23 -4.21 9.35
N ARG A 41 11.78 -4.55 10.57
CA ARG A 41 11.40 -5.92 10.91
C ARG A 41 9.96 -6.15 10.48
N PHE A 42 9.73 -7.05 9.54
CA PHE A 42 8.38 -7.44 9.12
C PHE A 42 8.01 -8.80 9.73
N ALA A 43 7.19 -8.76 10.78
CA ALA A 43 6.66 -9.95 11.46
C ALA A 43 5.15 -9.77 11.67
N PRO A 44 4.36 -9.82 10.59
CA PRO A 44 2.93 -9.50 10.63
C PRO A 44 2.15 -10.48 11.50
N GLU A 45 1.20 -9.94 12.26
CA GLU A 45 0.23 -10.64 13.12
C GLU A 45 -1.12 -10.81 12.42
N VAL A 46 -1.43 -9.93 11.47
CA VAL A 46 -2.69 -9.87 10.71
C VAL A 46 -2.44 -9.65 9.23
N LEU A 47 -3.43 -9.98 8.40
CA LEU A 47 -3.44 -9.61 6.99
C LEU A 47 -4.02 -8.19 6.86
N LEU A 48 -3.29 -7.31 6.19
CA LEU A 48 -3.81 -6.01 5.75
C LEU A 48 -4.42 -6.19 4.35
N GLU A 49 -5.69 -5.87 4.23
CA GLU A 49 -6.36 -5.75 2.94
C GLU A 49 -6.37 -4.30 2.48
N VAL A 50 -6.03 -4.10 1.22
CA VAL A 50 -6.09 -2.81 0.55
C VAL A 50 -6.98 -3.00 -0.67
N SER A 51 -7.99 -2.14 -0.82
CA SER A 51 -8.90 -2.16 -1.96
C SER A 51 -8.89 -0.81 -2.68
N LEU A 52 -8.66 -0.85 -3.99
CA LEU A 52 -8.60 0.32 -4.87
C LEU A 52 -9.94 0.49 -5.60
N PRO A 53 -10.57 1.67 -5.54
CA PRO A 53 -11.82 1.93 -6.26
C PRO A 53 -11.59 1.92 -7.77
N GLN A 54 -12.57 1.42 -8.53
CA GLN A 54 -12.57 1.50 -10.00
C GLN A 54 -13.79 2.28 -10.49
N THR A 55 -13.67 2.89 -11.66
CA THR A 55 -14.77 3.62 -12.33
C THR A 55 -15.98 2.74 -12.64
N SER A 56 -15.78 1.42 -12.75
CA SER A 56 -16.85 0.42 -12.93
C SER A 56 -17.68 0.19 -11.66
N GLY A 57 -17.27 0.73 -10.50
CA GLY A 57 -17.89 0.49 -9.19
C GLY A 57 -17.41 -0.80 -8.49
N ARG A 58 -16.67 -1.68 -9.17
CA ARG A 58 -16.02 -2.85 -8.54
C ARG A 58 -14.65 -2.46 -8.00
N THR A 59 -14.30 -2.85 -6.79
CA THR A 59 -12.95 -2.62 -6.25
C THR A 59 -11.97 -3.68 -6.72
N ILE A 60 -10.69 -3.32 -6.81
CA ILE A 60 -9.58 -4.28 -6.89
C ILE A 60 -9.02 -4.44 -5.48
N THR A 61 -9.10 -5.64 -4.92
CA THR A 61 -8.42 -5.96 -3.66
C THR A 61 -7.03 -6.48 -3.98
N LEU A 62 -6.01 -5.92 -3.33
CA LEU A 62 -4.63 -6.29 -3.54
C LEU A 62 -4.33 -7.71 -3.03
N HIS A 63 -3.34 -8.31 -3.68
CA HIS A 63 -2.57 -9.44 -3.17
C HIS A 63 -1.09 -9.10 -3.29
N ALA A 64 -0.29 -9.53 -2.32
CA ALA A 64 1.12 -9.16 -2.24
C ALA A 64 1.87 -9.49 -3.55
N GLY A 65 2.44 -8.46 -4.17
CA GLY A 65 3.19 -8.57 -5.42
C GLY A 65 2.34 -8.55 -6.69
N VAL A 66 1.04 -8.26 -6.61
CA VAL A 66 0.20 -8.06 -7.80
C VAL A 66 0.74 -6.89 -8.63
N GLN A 67 0.89 -7.08 -9.94
CA GLN A 67 1.19 -5.98 -10.86
C GLN A 67 -0.10 -5.39 -11.42
N LEU A 68 -0.25 -4.07 -11.28
CA LEU A 68 -1.41 -3.32 -11.77
C LEU A 68 -0.98 -2.26 -12.79
N PRO A 69 -1.81 -1.98 -13.81
CA PRO A 69 -1.62 -0.80 -14.64
C PRO A 69 -1.90 0.46 -13.83
N ARG A 70 -1.22 1.57 -14.14
CA ARG A 70 -1.31 2.82 -13.37
C ARG A 70 -2.76 3.31 -13.25
N ASN A 71 -3.55 3.22 -14.32
CA ASN A 71 -4.95 3.65 -14.34
C ASN A 71 -5.85 2.90 -13.32
N ALA A 72 -5.47 1.68 -12.91
CA ALA A 72 -6.19 0.89 -11.92
C ALA A 72 -5.82 1.23 -10.46
N THR A 73 -4.86 2.16 -10.27
CA THR A 73 -4.33 2.54 -8.95
C THR A 73 -4.84 3.88 -8.45
N ALA A 74 -5.88 4.43 -9.10
CA ALA A 74 -6.59 5.60 -8.59
C ALA A 74 -7.13 5.32 -7.17
N GLY A 75 -7.04 6.32 -6.31
CA GLY A 75 -7.44 6.23 -4.91
C GLY A 75 -8.59 7.18 -4.56
N PRO A 76 -8.84 7.37 -3.24
CA PRO A 76 -8.11 6.76 -2.13
C PRO A 76 -8.44 5.26 -1.95
N PRO A 77 -7.48 4.45 -1.49
CA PRO A 77 -7.75 3.06 -1.11
C PRO A 77 -8.61 2.97 0.15
N SER A 78 -9.32 1.85 0.30
CA SER A 78 -9.91 1.42 1.57
C SER A 78 -9.09 0.31 2.22
N PHE A 79 -9.17 0.21 3.55
CA PHE A 79 -8.35 -0.70 4.33
C PHE A 79 -9.23 -1.61 5.19
N ALA A 80 -8.84 -2.88 5.28
CA ALA A 80 -9.45 -3.86 6.18
C ALA A 80 -8.36 -4.77 6.78
N VAL A 81 -8.71 -5.49 7.83
CA VAL A 81 -7.83 -6.43 8.53
C VAL A 81 -8.50 -7.79 8.66
N ARG A 82 -7.72 -8.85 8.45
CA ARG A 82 -8.10 -10.22 8.85
C ARG A 82 -7.15 -10.77 9.90
N GLY A 83 -7.74 -11.31 10.96
CA GLY A 83 -7.02 -11.74 12.16
C GLY A 83 -7.39 -10.86 13.35
N ASP A 84 -6.76 -11.14 14.49
CA ASP A 84 -7.02 -10.41 15.74
C ASP A 84 -6.10 -9.19 15.88
N ALA A 85 -6.49 -8.09 15.24
CA ALA A 85 -5.76 -6.82 15.36
C ALA A 85 -6.12 -6.05 16.65
N GLY A 86 -7.22 -6.39 17.31
CA GLY A 86 -7.90 -5.54 18.29
C GLY A 86 -8.66 -4.37 17.63
N SER A 87 -9.10 -3.40 18.44
CA SER A 87 -9.93 -2.26 18.01
C SER A 87 -9.14 -1.08 17.43
N GLY A 88 -7.82 -1.01 17.67
CA GLY A 88 -6.96 0.12 17.30
C GLY A 88 -6.72 1.09 18.47
N PRO A 89 -6.28 2.34 18.20
CA PRO A 89 -6.09 2.93 16.88
C PRO A 89 -4.89 2.35 16.10
N PHE A 90 -4.93 2.50 14.77
CA PHE A 90 -3.88 2.08 13.85
C PHE A 90 -3.40 3.23 12.97
N VAL A 91 -2.17 3.07 12.48
CA VAL A 91 -1.56 3.89 11.44
C VAL A 91 -1.40 3.06 10.18
N VAL A 92 -1.78 3.62 9.03
CA VAL A 92 -1.48 3.05 7.72
C VAL A 92 -0.53 3.99 6.99
N ALA A 93 0.54 3.42 6.45
CA ALA A 93 1.51 4.14 5.61
C ALA A 93 1.68 3.41 4.27
N THR A 94 1.86 4.18 3.20
CA THR A 94 2.24 3.66 1.88
C THR A 94 3.54 4.31 1.44
N VAL A 95 4.52 3.51 1.05
CA VAL A 95 5.84 3.98 0.61
C VAL A 95 6.29 3.32 -0.70
N ASP A 96 7.04 4.07 -1.49
CA ASP A 96 7.74 3.61 -2.70
C ASP A 96 9.26 3.68 -2.45
N PRO A 97 9.96 2.53 -2.32
CA PRO A 97 11.41 2.49 -2.12
C PRO A 97 12.21 2.56 -3.43
N ASP A 98 11.54 2.66 -4.58
CA ASP A 98 12.14 2.45 -5.89
C ASP A 98 12.26 3.76 -6.70
N ALA A 99 12.04 4.93 -6.10
CA ALA A 99 12.08 6.20 -6.84
C ALA A 99 13.50 6.80 -6.95
N PRO A 100 13.92 7.32 -8.11
CA PRO A 100 13.18 7.37 -9.38
C PRO A 100 13.14 6.06 -10.15
N THR A 101 14.11 5.16 -9.95
CA THR A 101 14.10 3.79 -10.49
C THR A 101 14.57 2.78 -9.44
N PRO A 102 14.14 1.51 -9.49
CA PRO A 102 14.58 0.49 -8.54
C PRO A 102 16.11 0.30 -8.50
N GLN A 103 16.79 0.57 -9.63
CA GLN A 103 18.23 0.39 -9.78
C GLN A 103 19.04 1.57 -9.19
N ASP A 104 18.47 2.77 -9.17
CA ASP A 104 19.12 3.97 -8.63
C ASP A 104 18.11 4.81 -7.83
N PRO A 105 17.67 4.34 -6.65
CA PRO A 105 16.55 4.91 -5.90
C PRO A 105 16.96 6.15 -5.08
N THR A 106 17.53 7.16 -5.76
CA THR A 106 18.07 8.39 -5.15
C THR A 106 17.05 9.31 -4.49
N ALA A 107 15.75 9.13 -4.77
CA ALA A 107 14.66 9.90 -4.15
C ALA A 107 13.89 9.09 -3.09
N ALA A 108 14.20 7.80 -2.93
CA ALA A 108 13.49 6.89 -2.07
C ALA A 108 13.68 7.22 -0.56
N GLN A 109 12.69 6.96 0.29
CA GLN A 109 11.36 6.45 -0.08
C GLN A 109 10.43 7.62 -0.44
N ILE A 110 9.52 7.44 -1.38
CA ILE A 110 8.41 8.39 -1.57
C ILE A 110 7.27 7.96 -0.65
N ARG A 111 6.81 8.88 0.20
CA ARG A 111 5.60 8.71 1.02
C ARG A 111 4.36 8.93 0.16
N HIS A 112 3.63 7.87 -0.12
CA HIS A 112 2.40 7.89 -0.91
C HIS A 112 1.13 8.06 -0.06
N PHE A 113 1.15 7.67 1.20
CA PHE A 113 0.05 7.86 2.13
C PHE A 113 0.56 7.79 3.57
N LEU A 114 -0.04 8.58 4.46
CA LEU A 114 0.14 8.44 5.91
C LEU A 114 -1.13 8.88 6.61
N GLY A 115 -1.81 7.95 7.27
CA GLY A 115 -3.01 8.23 8.04
C GLY A 115 -2.99 7.50 9.37
N GLY A 116 -3.43 8.19 10.42
CA GLY A 116 -3.65 7.60 11.75
C GLY A 116 -5.13 7.52 12.09
N ASN A 117 -5.41 7.19 13.35
CA ASN A 117 -6.73 7.11 13.97
C ASN A 117 -7.69 6.14 13.27
N PHE A 118 -7.14 5.14 12.59
CA PHE A 118 -7.94 4.04 12.06
C PHE A 118 -8.44 3.16 13.19
N VAL A 119 -9.75 2.91 13.23
CA VAL A 119 -10.37 1.96 14.17
C VAL A 119 -10.94 0.77 13.43
N ASN A 120 -10.77 -0.41 14.00
CA ASN A 120 -11.30 -1.65 13.43
C ASN A 120 -12.79 -1.80 13.80
N VAL A 121 -13.65 -1.76 12.80
CA VAL A 121 -15.10 -1.94 12.92
C VAL A 121 -15.51 -3.14 12.07
N GLY A 122 -15.57 -4.31 12.72
CA GLY A 122 -15.96 -5.57 12.07
C GLY A 122 -15.01 -5.97 10.92
N GLY A 123 -13.71 -5.77 11.10
CA GLY A 123 -12.67 -6.05 10.10
C GLY A 123 -12.34 -4.86 9.20
N ASN A 124 -13.21 -3.86 9.09
CA ASN A 124 -12.95 -2.68 8.26
C ASN A 124 -12.24 -1.60 9.09
N LEU A 125 -11.16 -1.02 8.55
CA LEU A 125 -10.48 0.10 9.18
C LEU A 125 -11.17 1.40 8.76
N ARG A 126 -11.83 2.06 9.72
CA ARG A 126 -12.48 3.36 9.51
C ARG A 126 -11.59 4.46 10.03
N ASN A 127 -11.36 5.47 9.21
CA ASN A 127 -10.62 6.65 9.60
C ASN A 127 -11.55 7.66 10.29
N ASN A 128 -11.15 8.14 11.46
CA ASN A 128 -11.91 9.16 12.20
C ASN A 128 -11.34 10.58 12.01
N THR A 129 -10.27 10.75 11.22
CA THR A 129 -9.59 12.03 10.99
C THR A 129 -9.07 12.17 9.56
N PRO A 130 -8.73 13.38 9.06
CA PRO A 130 -8.01 13.52 7.79
C PRO A 130 -6.67 12.78 7.78
N ALA A 131 -6.15 12.43 6.60
CA ALA A 131 -4.80 11.87 6.49
C ALA A 131 -3.75 12.95 6.77
N ILE A 132 -2.59 12.55 7.29
CA ILE A 132 -1.42 13.43 7.44
C ILE A 132 -0.78 13.66 6.06
N SER A 133 -0.78 12.63 5.21
CA SER A 133 -0.45 12.71 3.79
C SER A 133 -1.51 11.96 3.01
N GLU A 134 -2.26 12.69 2.19
CA GLU A 134 -3.30 12.12 1.32
C GLU A 134 -2.69 11.15 0.30
N PHE A 135 -3.51 10.23 -0.20
CA PHE A 135 -3.05 9.20 -1.12
C PHE A 135 -2.59 9.81 -2.45
N LEU A 136 -1.29 9.67 -2.74
CA LEU A 136 -0.71 10.01 -4.01
C LEU A 136 -0.76 8.78 -4.93
N GLN A 137 -1.41 8.92 -6.08
CA GLN A 137 -1.46 7.83 -7.07
C GLN A 137 -0.03 7.47 -7.54
N PRO A 138 0.30 6.17 -7.67
CA PRO A 138 1.50 5.69 -8.36
C PRO A 138 1.80 6.44 -9.65
N THR A 139 3.05 6.88 -9.81
CA THR A 139 3.53 7.65 -10.98
C THR A 139 4.98 7.28 -11.32
N PRO A 140 5.30 5.98 -11.51
CA PRO A 140 6.65 5.58 -11.86
C PRO A 140 7.07 6.27 -13.20
N PRO A 141 8.30 6.81 -13.30
CA PRO A 141 8.73 7.56 -14.48
C PRO A 141 8.79 6.71 -15.75
N ALA A 142 8.47 7.29 -16.92
CA ALA A 142 8.58 6.60 -18.20
C ALA A 142 9.99 6.00 -18.40
N GLY A 143 10.05 4.73 -18.82
CA GLY A 143 11.30 3.99 -18.98
C GLY A 143 11.86 3.36 -17.70
N SER A 144 11.25 3.59 -16.53
CA SER A 144 11.55 2.84 -15.31
C SER A 144 10.95 1.43 -15.36
N ASP A 145 11.54 0.51 -14.59
CA ASP A 145 10.90 -0.76 -14.25
C ASP A 145 9.68 -0.53 -13.34
N ALA A 146 8.95 -1.60 -13.01
CA ALA A 146 7.83 -1.49 -12.07
C ALA A 146 8.34 -1.15 -10.65
N HIS A 147 7.70 -0.16 -10.01
CA HIS A 147 7.97 0.22 -8.62
C HIS A 147 7.08 -0.56 -7.66
N ARG A 148 7.58 -0.83 -6.46
CA ARG A 148 6.84 -1.42 -5.35
C ARG A 148 6.12 -0.31 -4.57
N TYR A 149 4.82 -0.47 -4.36
CA TYR A 149 4.01 0.39 -3.50
C TYR A 149 3.56 -0.40 -2.30
N ILE A 150 4.20 -0.14 -1.16
CA ILE A 150 4.16 -1.01 0.01
C ILE A 150 3.25 -0.39 1.05
N PHE A 151 2.19 -1.10 1.40
CA PHE A 151 1.23 -0.70 2.42
C PHE A 151 1.57 -1.40 3.74
N LEU A 152 1.70 -0.62 4.80
CA LEU A 152 2.06 -1.10 6.13
C LEU A 152 1.03 -0.64 7.16
N LEU A 153 0.67 -1.56 8.06
CA LEU A 153 -0.22 -1.32 9.18
C LEU A 153 0.58 -1.36 10.49
N PHE A 154 0.46 -0.34 11.31
CA PHE A 154 1.08 -0.24 12.64
C PHE A 154 0.03 -0.06 13.73
N ARG A 155 0.34 -0.52 14.93
CA ARG A 155 -0.41 -0.09 16.13
C ARG A 155 -0.04 1.37 16.41
N GLN A 156 -1.03 2.23 16.58
CA GLN A 156 -0.77 3.64 16.82
C GLN A 156 -0.34 3.87 18.26
N SER A 157 0.80 4.52 18.44
CA SER A 157 1.30 4.90 19.76
C SER A 157 0.66 6.21 20.23
N ARG A 158 0.78 6.51 21.53
CA ARG A 158 0.40 7.85 22.04
C ARG A 158 1.29 8.96 21.47
N GLN A 159 2.56 8.66 21.20
CA GLN A 159 3.56 9.62 20.69
C GLN A 159 3.28 10.02 19.24
N PHE A 160 2.70 9.11 18.45
CA PHE A 160 2.23 9.44 17.11
C PHE A 160 1.20 10.58 17.10
N ASN A 161 0.34 10.69 18.11
CA ASN A 161 -0.70 11.74 18.15
C ASN A 161 -0.13 13.16 18.26
N THR A 162 1.10 13.29 18.73
CA THR A 162 1.79 14.58 18.93
C THR A 162 3.04 14.70 18.07
N GLN A 163 3.24 13.80 17.11
CA GLN A 163 4.41 13.84 16.23
C GLN A 163 4.40 15.10 15.37
N THR A 164 5.59 15.63 15.09
CA THR A 164 5.79 16.79 14.21
C THR A 164 6.70 16.49 13.01
N GLU A 165 7.17 15.25 12.90
CA GLU A 165 8.08 14.77 11.84
C GLU A 165 7.47 14.95 10.44
N VAL A 166 6.17 14.61 10.32
CA VAL A 166 5.43 14.74 9.06
C VAL A 166 4.22 15.66 9.26
N ASN A 167 4.14 16.70 8.43
CA ASN A 167 2.98 17.56 8.28
C ASN A 167 2.73 17.87 6.78
N SER A 168 1.77 18.74 6.48
CA SER A 168 1.38 19.08 5.10
C SER A 168 2.48 19.75 4.26
N SER A 169 3.53 20.29 4.89
CA SER A 169 4.68 20.91 4.22
C SER A 169 5.91 20.01 4.16
N THR A 170 5.93 18.88 4.87
CA THR A 170 7.05 17.94 4.85
C THR A 170 7.14 17.27 3.48
N SER A 171 8.32 17.30 2.86
CA SER A 171 8.55 16.60 1.58
C SER A 171 8.09 15.14 1.65
N ILE A 172 7.52 14.66 0.56
CA ILE A 172 7.18 13.24 0.41
C ILE A 172 8.40 12.40 0.04
N SER A 173 9.42 13.00 -0.58
CA SER A 173 10.65 12.32 -0.97
C SER A 173 11.62 12.16 0.18
N LEU A 174 12.56 11.22 0.04
CA LEU A 174 13.55 10.88 1.06
C LEU A 174 12.93 10.56 2.42
N PHE A 175 11.69 10.05 2.41
CA PHE A 175 11.03 9.57 3.60
C PHE A 175 11.71 8.27 4.07
N ASP A 176 11.73 8.06 5.38
CA ASP A 176 12.30 6.88 6.00
C ASP A 176 11.27 6.32 6.98
N ILE A 177 10.55 5.28 6.55
CA ILE A 177 9.50 4.67 7.37
C ILE A 177 10.06 4.04 8.66
N ALA A 178 11.28 3.49 8.63
CA ALA A 178 11.89 2.87 9.80
C ALA A 178 12.25 3.93 10.85
N LYS A 179 12.86 5.04 10.42
CA LYS A 179 13.14 6.18 11.29
C LYS A 179 11.85 6.80 11.83
N PHE A 180 10.86 7.05 10.96
CA PHE A 180 9.57 7.59 11.39
C PHE A 180 8.89 6.69 12.43
N ALA A 181 8.86 5.37 12.21
CA ALA A 181 8.29 4.43 13.16
C ALA A 181 9.04 4.41 14.51
N ALA A 182 10.36 4.58 14.51
CA ALA A 182 11.16 4.70 15.73
C ALA A 182 10.86 6.01 16.48
N ASP A 183 10.91 7.16 15.78
CA ASP A 183 10.72 8.50 16.36
C ASP A 183 9.29 8.71 16.90
N THR A 184 8.31 8.02 16.29
CA THR A 184 6.91 8.06 16.72
C THR A 184 6.50 6.84 17.57
N ASN A 185 7.43 5.96 17.91
CA ASN A 185 7.21 4.77 18.74
C ASN A 185 6.08 3.84 18.23
N LEU A 186 5.96 3.67 16.90
CA LEU A 186 5.00 2.76 16.27
C LEU A 186 5.42 1.28 16.39
N GLY A 187 6.71 1.01 16.58
CA GLY A 187 7.25 -0.34 16.56
C GLY A 187 7.27 -0.95 15.16
N SER A 188 7.19 -2.27 15.07
CA SER A 188 7.15 -3.00 13.80
C SER A 188 5.73 -3.03 13.21
N PRO A 189 5.60 -3.07 11.87
CA PRO A 189 4.31 -3.27 11.22
C PRO A 189 3.70 -4.63 11.60
N ILE A 190 2.42 -4.62 11.94
CA ILE A 190 1.62 -5.81 12.30
C ILE A 190 0.90 -6.42 11.12
N GLY A 191 0.92 -5.76 9.96
CA GLY A 191 0.32 -6.24 8.71
C GLY A 191 0.86 -5.45 7.53
N GLY A 192 0.75 -6.02 6.34
CA GLY A 192 1.13 -5.33 5.11
C GLY A 192 0.71 -6.11 3.87
N THR A 193 0.69 -5.40 2.74
CA THR A 193 0.57 -5.94 1.39
C THR A 193 1.26 -4.96 0.44
N PHE A 194 1.48 -5.33 -0.81
CA PHE A 194 2.09 -4.43 -1.79
C PHE A 194 1.65 -4.75 -3.20
N MET A 195 1.75 -3.77 -4.08
CA MET A 195 1.55 -3.92 -5.51
C MET A 195 2.77 -3.42 -6.27
N LEU A 196 2.92 -3.89 -7.50
CA LEU A 196 3.86 -3.39 -8.49
C LEU A 196 3.11 -2.53 -9.51
N VAL A 197 3.67 -1.38 -9.88
CA VAL A 197 3.11 -0.52 -10.93
C VAL A 197 4.23 -0.13 -11.88
N ALA A 198 4.05 -0.45 -13.16
CA ALA A 198 4.94 -0.01 -14.23
C ALA A 198 4.48 1.34 -14.79
N PRO A 199 5.37 2.11 -15.44
CA PRO A 199 4.98 3.29 -16.20
C PRO A 199 3.93 2.95 -17.25
N ASP A 200 3.06 3.92 -17.57
CA ASP A 200 2.21 3.79 -18.74
C ASP A 200 3.11 3.64 -19.99
N ALA A 201 2.75 2.71 -20.86
CA ALA A 201 3.46 2.45 -22.11
C ALA A 201 3.24 3.57 -23.15
#